data_AF-A0A1V5LND8-F1
#
_entry.id   AF-A0A1V5LND8-F1
#
_cell.length_a   1.000
_cell.length_b   1.000
_cell.length_c   1.000
_cell.angle_alpha   90.00
_cell.angle_beta   90.00
_cell.angle_gamma   90.00
#
_symmetry.space_group_name_H-M   'P 1'
#
loop_
_entity.id
_entity.type
_entity.pdbx_description
1 polymer ?
#
loop_
_entity_poly.entity_id
_entity_poly.type
_entity_poly.pdbx_seq_one_letter_code
_entity_poly.pdbx_strand_id
1 'polypeptide(L)'
;MCARQAPERVRGLVLCDVDWGQAPHGYLLARGICSTPIFDATMLRLRGERRHLHNLMTMVLGRQAILTPELIDLYHDPLRVRGTAHTLGYVGRSDHMRDIRTLTRGVTCPSLVIWGQDDPVIPAGYGDLLTRKLGADGPHFVPDCGHFPQEEYPEVVNPLIEGWIARQATVTV
;
A
#
# COMPACT_ATOMS: atom_id res chain seq x y z
N MET A 1 14.09 -0.51 -4.55
CA MET A 1 13.69 -1.33 -3.40
C MET A 1 14.94 -1.92 -2.78
N CYS A 2 15.13 -1.72 -1.47
CA CYS A 2 16.35 -2.09 -0.76
C CYS A 2 16.69 -3.58 -0.91
N ALA A 3 15.71 -4.48 -0.82
CA ALA A 3 15.97 -5.93 -0.95
C ALA A 3 16.53 -6.34 -2.33
N ARG A 4 16.34 -5.51 -3.37
CA ARG A 4 16.96 -5.71 -4.68
C ARG A 4 18.32 -5.01 -4.80
N GLN A 5 18.47 -3.84 -4.17
CA GLN A 5 19.65 -2.98 -4.32
C GLN A 5 20.80 -3.37 -3.37
N ALA A 6 20.48 -3.96 -2.23
CA ALA A 6 21.41 -4.41 -1.20
C ALA A 6 20.81 -5.67 -0.51
N PRO A 7 20.63 -6.78 -1.23
CA PRO A 7 20.00 -8.00 -0.72
C PRO A 7 20.68 -8.53 0.54
N GLU A 8 22.00 -8.39 0.66
CA GLU A 8 22.80 -8.79 1.82
C GLU A 8 22.43 -8.03 3.11
N ARG A 9 21.77 -6.88 2.99
CA ARG A 9 21.32 -6.06 4.12
C ARG A 9 19.87 -6.30 4.51
N VAL A 10 19.14 -7.14 3.77
CA VAL A 10 17.72 -7.40 3.98
C VAL A 10 17.50 -8.86 4.31
N ARG A 11 17.24 -9.14 5.58
CA ARG A 11 16.97 -10.51 6.07
C ARG A 11 15.63 -11.07 5.60
N GLY A 12 14.68 -10.19 5.33
CA GLY A 12 13.35 -10.59 4.93
C GLY A 12 12.47 -9.41 4.53
N LEU A 13 11.36 -9.70 3.87
CA LEU A 13 10.47 -8.72 3.29
C LEU A 13 9.01 -9.01 3.65
N VAL A 14 8.29 -8.02 4.17
CA VAL A 14 6.83 -8.10 4.36
C VAL A 14 6.17 -7.21 3.31
N LEU A 15 5.17 -7.75 2.62
CA LEU A 15 4.41 -7.08 1.57
C LEU A 15 2.92 -7.11 1.96
N CYS A 16 2.33 -5.93 2.16
CA CYS A 16 0.91 -5.74 2.47
C CYS A 16 0.25 -4.93 1.36
N ASP A 17 -0.79 -5.47 0.71
CA ASP A 17 -1.59 -4.81 -0.34
C ASP A 17 -0.77 -3.95 -1.32
N VAL A 18 0.29 -4.56 -1.85
CA VAL A 18 1.25 -3.86 -2.70
C VAL A 18 0.76 -3.75 -4.13
N ASP A 19 0.94 -2.57 -4.74
CA ASP A 19 0.53 -2.32 -6.12
C ASP A 19 1.14 -3.32 -7.11
N TRP A 20 0.29 -4.00 -7.87
CA TRP A 20 0.69 -4.99 -8.89
C TRP A 20 1.34 -4.35 -10.14
N GLY A 21 1.48 -3.03 -10.19
CA GLY A 21 1.92 -2.31 -11.39
C GLY A 21 0.87 -2.30 -12.50
N GLN A 22 -0.38 -2.59 -12.12
CA GLN A 22 -1.56 -2.33 -12.92
C GLN A 22 -2.30 -1.23 -12.21
N ALA A 23 -2.20 -0.04 -12.77
CA ALA A 23 -3.01 1.01 -12.26
C ALA A 23 -4.47 0.79 -12.72
N PRO A 24 -5.45 1.06 -11.85
CA PRO A 24 -6.86 0.73 -12.09
C PRO A 24 -7.38 1.32 -13.40
N HIS A 25 -8.48 0.77 -13.92
CA HIS A 25 -9.18 1.32 -15.09
C HIS A 25 -9.37 2.83 -14.89
N GLY A 26 -8.78 3.64 -15.78
CA GLY A 26 -8.71 5.11 -15.63
C GLY A 26 -7.34 5.67 -15.25
N TYR A 27 -6.31 4.84 -15.07
CA TYR A 27 -4.95 5.32 -14.73
C TYR A 27 -4.37 6.32 -15.69
N LEU A 28 -4.48 6.11 -17.01
CA LEU A 28 -3.94 7.06 -17.98
C LEU A 28 -4.63 8.42 -17.88
N LEU A 29 -5.94 8.41 -17.59
CA LEU A 29 -6.72 9.60 -17.30
C LEU A 29 -6.29 10.24 -15.97
N ALA A 30 -6.18 9.46 -14.90
CA ALA A 30 -5.73 9.91 -13.59
C ALA A 30 -4.30 10.46 -13.62
N ARG A 31 -3.38 9.82 -14.36
CA ARG A 31 -2.00 10.23 -14.59
C ARG A 31 -1.92 11.50 -15.43
N GLY A 32 -2.73 11.61 -16.48
CA GLY A 32 -2.85 12.81 -17.30
C GLY A 32 -3.34 13.99 -16.47
N ILE A 33 -4.38 13.78 -15.67
CA ILE A 33 -4.89 14.75 -14.69
C ILE A 33 -3.79 15.12 -13.71
N CYS A 34 -3.16 14.13 -13.06
CA CYS A 34 -2.05 14.32 -12.12
C CYS A 34 -0.91 15.13 -12.71
N SER A 35 -0.75 15.14 -14.04
CA SER A 35 0.33 15.81 -14.79
C SER A 35 0.13 17.30 -15.03
N THR A 36 -1.02 17.85 -14.68
CA THR A 36 -1.37 19.25 -14.97
C THR A 36 -1.11 20.18 -13.77
N PRO A 37 -0.71 21.45 -13.98
CA PRO A 37 -0.63 22.46 -12.92
C PRO A 37 -2.00 22.74 -12.25
N ILE A 38 -3.09 22.50 -13.00
CA ILE A 38 -4.47 22.64 -12.52
C ILE A 38 -4.78 21.55 -11.50
N PHE A 39 -4.28 20.33 -11.70
CA PHE A 39 -4.39 19.29 -10.69
C PHE A 39 -3.70 19.74 -9.42
N ASP A 40 -2.44 20.13 -9.42
CA ASP A 40 -1.74 20.53 -8.19
C ASP A 40 -2.56 21.54 -7.36
N ALA A 41 -3.07 22.61 -7.99
CA ALA A 41 -3.90 23.63 -7.33
C ALA A 41 -5.31 23.16 -6.91
N THR A 42 -5.96 22.30 -7.71
CA THR A 42 -7.32 21.79 -7.46
C THR A 42 -7.31 20.66 -6.43
N MET A 43 -6.29 19.81 -6.49
CA MET A 43 -6.01 18.74 -5.56
C MET A 43 -5.68 19.33 -4.18
N LEU A 44 -4.87 20.40 -4.12
CA LEU A 44 -4.63 21.21 -2.91
C LEU A 44 -5.92 21.73 -2.27
N ARG A 45 -6.88 22.18 -3.07
CA ARG A 45 -8.17 22.71 -2.57
C ARG A 45 -9.13 21.61 -2.15
N LEU A 46 -9.26 20.54 -2.94
CA LEU A 46 -10.17 19.42 -2.64
C LEU A 46 -9.67 18.58 -1.44
N ARG A 47 -8.35 18.42 -1.26
CA ARG A 47 -7.76 17.68 -0.12
C ARG A 47 -7.60 18.49 1.17
N GLY A 48 -7.82 19.80 1.12
CA GLY A 48 -7.88 20.66 2.30
C GLY A 48 -9.14 20.46 3.16
N GLU A 49 -10.13 19.69 2.69
CA GLU A 49 -11.38 19.45 3.39
C GLU A 49 -11.47 18.02 3.93
N ARG A 50 -11.65 17.91 5.26
CA ARG A 50 -11.84 16.63 5.98
C ARG A 50 -12.89 15.73 5.35
N ARG A 51 -13.98 16.32 4.85
CA ARG A 51 -15.08 15.58 4.20
C ARG A 51 -14.63 14.83 2.94
N HIS A 52 -13.80 15.44 2.09
CA HIS A 52 -13.29 14.76 0.91
C HIS A 52 -12.34 13.63 1.27
N LEU A 53 -11.47 13.85 2.27
CA LEU A 53 -10.58 12.80 2.77
C LEU A 53 -11.38 11.63 3.34
N HIS A 54 -12.37 11.92 4.19
CA HIS A 54 -13.29 10.91 4.72
C HIS A 54 -13.92 10.10 3.59
N ASN A 55 -14.52 10.75 2.58
CA ASN A 55 -15.12 10.05 1.45
C ASN A 55 -14.12 9.18 0.68
N LEU A 56 -12.89 9.66 0.45
CA LEU A 56 -11.85 8.86 -0.18
C LEU A 56 -11.48 7.63 0.65
N MET A 57 -11.36 7.78 1.98
CA MET A 57 -11.05 6.66 2.86
C MET A 57 -12.20 5.64 2.92
N THR A 58 -13.46 6.09 2.89
CA THR A 58 -14.61 5.17 2.84
C THR A 58 -14.61 4.30 1.58
N MET A 59 -13.99 4.76 0.49
CA MET A 59 -13.91 4.01 -0.77
C MET A 59 -12.83 2.93 -0.79
N VAL A 60 -11.84 3.00 0.10
CA VAL A 60 -10.69 2.09 0.10
C VAL A 60 -10.65 1.15 1.30
N LEU A 61 -11.30 1.52 2.40
CA LEU A 61 -11.39 0.70 3.61
C LEU A 61 -12.59 -0.24 3.55
N GLY A 62 -12.41 -1.49 3.96
CA GLY A 62 -13.49 -2.42 4.25
C GLY A 62 -14.10 -2.15 5.63
N ARG A 63 -13.26 -1.95 6.64
CA ARG A 63 -13.66 -1.70 8.04
C ARG A 63 -13.90 -0.23 8.33
N GLN A 64 -15.08 0.27 7.98
CA GLN A 64 -15.46 1.68 8.18
C GLN A 64 -15.39 2.16 9.64
N ALA A 65 -15.51 1.24 10.62
CA ALA A 65 -15.44 1.58 12.04
C ALA A 65 -14.12 2.23 12.48
N ILE A 66 -13.04 2.10 11.70
CA ILE A 66 -11.76 2.75 12.02
C ILE A 66 -11.74 4.26 11.68
N LEU A 67 -12.70 4.74 10.88
CA LEU A 67 -12.75 6.14 10.41
C LEU A 67 -13.28 7.09 11.48
N THR A 68 -12.51 7.28 12.54
CA THR A 68 -12.80 8.29 13.56
C THR A 68 -12.40 9.68 13.07
N PRO A 69 -12.99 10.77 13.63
CA PRO A 69 -12.56 12.14 13.34
C PRO A 69 -11.05 12.34 13.57
N GLU A 70 -10.49 11.71 14.60
CA GLU A 70 -9.08 11.80 14.94
C GLU A 70 -8.19 11.13 13.88
N LEU A 71 -8.62 10.00 13.31
CA LEU A 71 -7.91 9.35 12.20
C LEU A 71 -7.95 10.24 10.95
N ILE A 72 -9.11 10.84 10.66
CA ILE A 72 -9.24 11.79 9.55
C ILE A 72 -8.32 12.99 9.77
N ASP A 73 -8.24 13.54 10.98
CA ASP A 73 -7.32 14.63 11.31
C ASP A 73 -5.86 14.23 11.12
N LEU A 74 -5.48 13.04 11.58
CA LEU A 74 -4.13 12.49 11.41
C LEU A 74 -3.71 12.40 9.93
N TYR A 75 -4.63 11.97 9.06
CA TYR A 75 -4.38 11.91 7.61
C TYR A 75 -4.51 13.25 6.91
N HIS A 76 -5.30 14.16 7.47
CA HIS A 76 -5.56 15.50 6.91
C HIS A 76 -4.39 16.45 7.13
N ASP A 77 -3.84 16.47 8.34
CA ASP A 77 -2.82 17.45 8.73
C ASP A 77 -1.56 17.42 7.83
N PRO A 78 -1.00 16.25 7.46
CA PRO A 78 0.13 16.17 6.53
C PRO A 78 -0.17 16.78 5.15
N LEU A 79 -1.43 16.76 4.69
CA LEU A 79 -1.84 17.33 3.41
C LEU A 79 -1.75 18.87 3.41
N ARG A 80 -1.74 19.49 4.59
CA ARG A 80 -1.61 20.94 4.77
C ARG A 80 -0.15 21.42 4.79
N VAL A 81 0.80 20.50 4.89
CA VAL A 81 2.23 20.82 4.91
C VAL A 81 2.66 21.30 3.52
N ARG A 82 3.46 22.39 3.50
CA ARG A 82 3.96 22.98 2.25
C ARG A 82 4.75 21.94 1.47
N GLY A 83 4.39 21.74 0.21
CA GLY A 83 5.06 20.79 -0.68
C GLY A 83 4.38 19.42 -0.77
N THR A 84 3.48 19.06 0.14
CA THR A 84 2.79 17.74 0.11
C THR A 84 2.06 17.50 -1.19
N ALA A 85 1.37 18.50 -1.73
CA ALA A 85 0.67 18.36 -3.00
C ALA A 85 1.60 18.10 -4.19
N HIS A 86 2.76 18.76 -4.22
CA HIS A 86 3.78 18.51 -5.23
C HIS A 86 4.32 17.07 -5.12
N THR A 87 4.62 16.62 -3.89
CA THR A 87 5.07 15.24 -3.63
C THR A 87 4.02 14.21 -4.04
N LEU A 88 2.75 14.44 -3.71
CA LEU A 88 1.66 13.55 -4.11
C LEU A 88 1.46 13.54 -5.63
N GLY A 89 1.57 14.69 -6.30
CA GLY A 89 1.57 14.76 -7.76
C GLY A 89 2.72 13.99 -8.38
N TYR A 90 3.93 14.10 -7.81
CA TYR A 90 5.11 13.36 -8.25
C TYR A 90 4.93 11.84 -8.08
N VAL A 91 4.49 11.39 -6.90
CA VAL A 91 4.15 9.97 -6.63
C VAL A 91 3.06 9.52 -7.60
N GLY A 92 2.04 10.36 -7.81
CA GLY A 92 0.95 10.22 -8.78
C GLY A 92 1.40 9.78 -10.17
N ARG A 93 2.52 10.34 -10.65
CA ARG A 93 3.05 10.16 -12.01
C ARG A 93 4.17 9.11 -12.09
N SER A 94 4.62 8.56 -10.97
CA SER A 94 5.83 7.73 -10.89
C SER A 94 5.54 6.24 -11.08
N ASP A 95 5.52 5.78 -12.34
CA ASP A 95 5.25 4.36 -12.69
C ASP A 95 6.22 3.37 -12.01
N HIS A 96 7.50 3.71 -11.98
CA HIS A 96 8.58 2.88 -11.43
C HIS A 96 8.50 2.64 -9.92
N MET A 97 7.75 3.45 -9.18
CA MET A 97 7.58 3.29 -7.72
C MET A 97 6.44 2.33 -7.36
N ARG A 98 5.64 1.92 -8.35
CA ARG A 98 4.38 1.19 -8.12
C ARG A 98 4.37 -0.23 -8.64
N ASP A 99 5.26 -0.58 -9.56
CA ASP A 99 5.23 -1.92 -10.14
C ASP A 99 5.98 -2.95 -9.28
N ILE A 100 5.26 -3.62 -8.37
CA ILE A 100 5.85 -4.69 -7.55
C ILE A 100 6.50 -5.78 -8.39
N ARG A 101 6.01 -6.06 -9.61
CA ARG A 101 6.56 -7.10 -10.49
C ARG A 101 7.98 -6.75 -10.93
N THR A 102 8.27 -5.45 -11.06
CA THR A 102 9.59 -4.92 -11.39
C THR A 102 10.44 -4.76 -10.13
N LEU A 103 9.87 -4.26 -9.03
CA LEU A 103 10.57 -4.01 -7.78
C LEU A 103 11.06 -5.29 -7.10
N THR A 104 10.33 -6.40 -7.28
CA THR A 104 10.66 -7.71 -6.71
C THR A 104 11.51 -8.60 -7.61
N ARG A 105 11.93 -8.13 -8.79
CA ARG A 105 12.86 -8.89 -9.64
C ARG A 105 14.17 -9.12 -8.91
N GLY A 106 14.57 -10.39 -8.78
CA GLY A 106 15.82 -10.78 -8.13
C GLY A 106 15.78 -10.70 -6.60
N VAL A 107 14.61 -10.52 -5.99
CA VAL A 107 14.46 -10.69 -4.54
C VAL A 107 14.55 -12.18 -4.21
N THR A 108 15.46 -12.52 -3.30
CA THR A 108 15.73 -13.90 -2.88
C THR A 108 15.57 -14.13 -1.39
N CYS A 109 15.35 -13.06 -0.60
CA CYS A 109 15.14 -13.19 0.83
C CYS A 109 13.74 -13.75 1.12
N PRO A 110 13.57 -14.44 2.27
CA PRO A 110 12.27 -14.87 2.74
C PRO A 110 11.27 -13.71 2.73
N SER A 111 10.07 -13.97 2.21
CA SER A 111 9.02 -12.97 2.09
C SER A 111 7.74 -13.44 2.76
N LEU A 112 6.97 -12.49 3.32
CA LEU A 112 5.62 -12.65 3.82
C LEU A 112 4.69 -11.77 3.00
N VAL A 113 3.56 -12.33 2.54
CA VAL A 113 2.53 -11.59 1.80
C VAL A 113 1.23 -11.61 2.61
N ILE A 114 0.69 -10.42 2.87
CA ILE A 114 -0.58 -10.20 3.57
C ILE A 114 -1.47 -9.37 2.65
N TRP A 115 -2.77 -9.68 2.58
CA TRP A 115 -3.67 -9.02 1.63
C TRP A 115 -5.06 -8.80 2.20
N GLY A 116 -5.70 -7.66 1.90
CA GLY A 116 -7.10 -7.43 2.19
C GLY A 116 -8.00 -8.22 1.25
N GLN A 117 -8.84 -9.11 1.77
CA GLN A 117 -9.64 -9.99 0.92
C GLN A 117 -10.60 -9.21 0.00
N ASP A 118 -11.08 -8.06 0.48
CA ASP A 118 -12.08 -7.22 -0.17
C ASP A 118 -11.48 -5.89 -0.66
N ASP A 119 -10.17 -5.85 -0.92
CA ASP A 119 -9.46 -4.67 -1.42
C ASP A 119 -10.10 -4.14 -2.74
N PRO A 120 -10.73 -2.95 -2.73
CA PRO A 120 -11.38 -2.38 -3.90
C PRO A 120 -10.40 -1.68 -4.85
N VAL A 121 -9.15 -1.49 -4.44
CA VAL A 121 -8.08 -0.81 -5.17
C VAL A 121 -7.25 -1.84 -5.93
N ILE A 122 -6.83 -2.92 -5.26
CA ILE A 122 -5.98 -3.97 -5.84
C ILE A 122 -6.62 -5.35 -5.61
N PRO A 123 -7.18 -5.98 -6.65
CA PRO A 123 -7.83 -7.28 -6.52
C PRO A 123 -6.99 -8.33 -5.80
N ALA A 124 -7.60 -9.02 -4.82
CA ALA A 124 -6.97 -10.04 -3.97
C ALA A 124 -6.19 -11.13 -4.73
N GLY A 125 -6.60 -11.47 -5.96
CA GLY A 125 -5.89 -12.43 -6.81
C GLY A 125 -4.44 -12.03 -7.16
N TYR A 126 -4.06 -10.75 -6.98
CA TYR A 126 -2.66 -10.32 -7.10
C TYR A 126 -1.79 -10.75 -5.93
N GLY A 127 -2.35 -10.90 -4.73
CA GLY A 127 -1.65 -11.50 -3.59
C GLY A 127 -1.21 -12.92 -3.89
N ASP A 128 -2.11 -13.73 -4.48
CA ASP A 128 -1.80 -15.10 -4.92
C ASP A 128 -0.67 -15.15 -5.95
N LEU A 129 -0.73 -14.26 -6.95
CA LEU A 129 0.29 -14.17 -7.98
C LEU A 129 1.64 -13.74 -7.42
N LEU A 130 1.65 -12.80 -6.47
CA LEU A 130 2.85 -12.31 -5.82
C LEU A 130 3.52 -13.39 -4.98
N THR A 131 2.74 -14.11 -4.17
CA THR A 131 3.24 -15.20 -3.35
C THR A 131 3.86 -16.28 -4.22
N ARG A 132 3.17 -16.74 -5.28
CA ARG A 132 3.74 -17.72 -6.21
C ARG A 132 5.02 -17.23 -6.87
N LYS A 133 5.06 -15.95 -7.28
CA LYS A 133 6.24 -15.35 -7.91
C LYS A 133 7.45 -15.34 -6.99
N LEU A 134 7.25 -15.13 -5.69
CA LEU A 134 8.33 -14.99 -4.71
C LEU A 134 8.64 -16.27 -3.93
N GLY A 135 7.80 -17.29 -4.01
CA GLY A 135 7.85 -18.41 -3.07
C GLY A 135 7.66 -17.94 -1.62
N ALA A 136 6.81 -16.92 -1.42
CA ALA A 136 6.59 -16.29 -0.13
C ALA A 136 5.69 -17.14 0.80
N ASP A 137 5.75 -16.85 2.10
CA ASP A 137 4.73 -17.26 3.07
C ASP A 137 3.46 -16.41 2.83
N GLY A 138 2.33 -17.03 2.50
CA GLY A 138 1.06 -16.34 2.18
C GLY A 138 0.43 -16.80 0.86
N PRO A 139 -0.41 -15.96 0.20
CA PRO A 139 -0.93 -14.72 0.77
C PRO A 139 -1.82 -15.04 1.98
N HIS A 140 -1.63 -14.28 3.07
CA HIS A 140 -2.55 -14.32 4.21
C HIS A 140 -3.66 -13.32 3.95
N PHE A 141 -4.82 -13.80 3.52
CA PHE A 141 -5.99 -12.96 3.30
C PHE A 141 -6.65 -12.58 4.62
N VAL A 142 -6.88 -11.28 4.81
CA VAL A 142 -7.64 -10.74 5.94
C VAL A 142 -9.09 -10.56 5.48
N PRO A 143 -10.06 -11.32 6.01
CA PRO A 143 -11.47 -11.20 5.62
C PRO A 143 -12.06 -9.86 6.08
N ASP A 144 -13.07 -9.36 5.36
CA ASP A 144 -13.75 -8.10 5.64
C ASP A 144 -12.82 -6.87 5.67
N CYS A 145 -11.69 -6.97 4.95
CA CYS A 145 -10.62 -5.98 4.91
C CYS A 145 -10.46 -5.40 3.51
N GLY A 146 -10.40 -4.07 3.45
CA GLY A 146 -10.05 -3.32 2.25
C GLY A 146 -8.54 -3.19 2.07
N HIS A 147 -8.11 -2.03 1.58
CA HIS A 147 -6.76 -1.79 1.05
C HIS A 147 -5.65 -1.61 2.10
N PHE A 148 -5.98 -1.47 3.39
CA PHE A 148 -4.97 -1.22 4.44
C PHE A 148 -5.05 -2.22 5.60
N PRO A 149 -4.65 -3.48 5.41
CA PRO A 149 -4.82 -4.54 6.41
C PRO A 149 -4.15 -4.23 7.74
N GLN A 150 -2.98 -3.60 7.71
CA GLN A 150 -2.24 -3.19 8.91
C GLN A 150 -2.96 -2.11 9.73
N GLU A 151 -3.88 -1.37 9.13
CA GLU A 151 -4.67 -0.32 9.80
C GLU A 151 -6.08 -0.81 10.15
N GLU A 152 -6.67 -1.61 9.26
CA GLU A 152 -8.03 -2.14 9.45
C GLU A 152 -8.07 -3.26 10.48
N TYR A 153 -7.09 -4.15 10.49
CA TYR A 153 -7.03 -5.29 11.41
C TYR A 153 -5.61 -5.52 11.95
N PRO A 154 -5.04 -4.55 12.68
CA PRO A 154 -3.73 -4.70 13.32
C PRO A 154 -3.65 -5.93 14.24
N GLU A 155 -4.76 -6.31 14.87
CA GLU A 155 -4.89 -7.51 15.70
C GLU A 155 -4.72 -8.83 14.93
N VAL A 156 -4.89 -8.80 13.60
CA VAL A 156 -4.64 -9.95 12.71
C VAL A 156 -3.24 -9.82 12.09
N VAL A 157 -2.89 -8.63 11.59
CA VAL A 157 -1.64 -8.40 10.85
C VAL A 157 -0.41 -8.48 11.75
N ASN A 158 -0.44 -7.88 12.94
CA ASN A 158 0.73 -7.84 13.81
C ASN A 158 1.19 -9.25 14.24
N PRO A 159 0.30 -10.16 14.69
CA PRO A 159 0.71 -11.53 15.03
C PRO A 159 1.27 -12.33 13.84
N LEU A 160 0.77 -12.09 12.62
CA LEU A 160 1.33 -12.72 11.41
C LEU A 160 2.79 -12.30 11.19
N ILE A 161 3.07 -11.00 11.30
CA ILE A 161 4.41 -10.45 11.14
C ILE A 161 5.33 -10.93 12.26
N GLU A 162 4.91 -10.81 13.53
CA GLU A 162 5.70 -11.22 14.69
C GLU A 162 6.03 -12.71 14.65
N GLY A 163 5.03 -13.55 14.38
CA GLY A 163 5.21 -14.99 14.26
C GLY A 163 6.14 -15.36 13.11
N TRP A 164 6.03 -14.66 11.98
CA TRP A 164 6.93 -14.87 10.85
C TRP A 164 8.37 -14.47 11.19
N ILE A 165 8.59 -13.30 11.79
CA ILE A 165 9.92 -12.83 12.23
C ILE A 165 10.55 -13.85 13.20
N ALA A 166 9.79 -14.36 14.17
CA ALA A 166 10.26 -15.36 15.11
C ALA A 166 10.74 -16.64 14.39
N ARG A 167 10.00 -17.13 13.40
CA ARG A 167 10.42 -18.29 12.59
C ARG A 167 11.70 -18.02 11.79
N GLN A 168 11.85 -16.82 11.22
CA GLN A 168 13.06 -16.46 10.47
C GLN A 168 14.31 -16.37 11.37
N ALA A 169 14.16 -15.96 12.63
CA ALA A 169 15.26 -15.90 13.58
C ALA A 169 15.81 -17.30 13.95
N THR A 170 14.95 -18.32 13.97
CA THR A 170 15.34 -19.70 14.32
C THR A 170 15.99 -20.46 13.16
N VAL A 171 15.79 -20.03 11.91
CA VAL A 171 16.29 -20.71 10.70
C VAL A 171 17.76 -20.36 10.38
N THR A 172 18.42 -19.55 11.20
CA THR A 172 19.87 -19.27 11.03
C THR A 172 20.68 -20.41 11.65
N VAL A 173 20.97 -21.47 10.87
CA VAL A 173 21.97 -22.51 11.17
C VAL A 173 23.12 -22.41 10.17
#